data_AF-A0A3M1HUY7-F1
#
_entry.id   AF-A0A3M1HUY7-F1
#
_cell.length_a   1.000
_cell.length_b   1.000
_cell.length_c   1.000
_cell.angle_alpha   90.00
_cell.angle_beta   90.00
_cell.angle_gamma   90.00
#
_symmetry.space_group_name_H-M   'P 1'
#
loop_
_entity.id
_entity.type
_entity.pdbx_description
1 polymer ?
#
loop_
_entity_poly.entity_id
_entity_poly.type
_entity_poly.pdbx_seq_one_letter_code
_entity_poly.pdbx_strand_id
1 'polypeptide(L)'
;MPTKLTSMPEWQALAAHAHQIRRTRIEALFQADPERFSRFALALEGMLLDTSKHLITEHTLGLLVDFARAGGLEEGIRRLFAGEIVNPTEGRAAMHMALRHLENTPVWVEGRHVMPDVGRVREKMRDFVEAVRSGAWRGYTGEPIEDIVNIGIGGDAHRCAHTARIGHWVRHRKRRACGGEP
;
A
#
# COMPACT_ATOMS: atom_id res chain seq x y z
N MET A 1 3.73 -31.16 -8.05
CA MET A 1 4.74 -30.10 -8.23
C MET A 1 4.03 -28.86 -8.73
N PRO A 2 4.17 -27.68 -8.11
CA PRO A 2 3.55 -26.47 -8.64
C PRO A 2 4.08 -26.22 -10.06
N THR A 3 3.18 -25.94 -11.00
CA THR A 3 3.54 -25.61 -12.38
C THR A 3 4.46 -24.40 -12.36
N LYS A 4 5.62 -24.49 -13.01
CA LYS A 4 6.54 -23.36 -13.12
C LYS A 4 5.82 -22.24 -13.88
N LEU A 5 5.77 -21.03 -13.34
CA LEU A 5 5.09 -19.90 -13.98
C LEU A 5 5.54 -19.71 -15.44
N THR A 6 6.83 -19.93 -15.72
CA THR A 6 7.40 -19.76 -17.06
C THR A 6 6.98 -20.84 -18.08
N SER A 7 6.37 -21.95 -17.64
CA SER A 7 5.85 -22.98 -18.54
C SER A 7 4.35 -22.80 -18.85
N MET A 8 3.69 -21.80 -18.25
CA MET A 8 2.28 -21.52 -18.52
C MET A 8 2.09 -20.95 -19.94
N PRO A 9 1.02 -21.35 -20.67
CA PRO A 9 0.71 -20.80 -21.98
C PRO A 9 0.59 -19.27 -21.98
N GLU A 10 0.01 -18.69 -20.92
CA GLU A 10 -0.18 -17.24 -20.76
C GLU A 10 1.16 -16.52 -20.61
N TRP A 11 2.11 -17.12 -19.90
CA TRP A 11 3.48 -16.60 -19.83
C TRP A 11 4.16 -16.66 -21.20
N GLN A 12 4.02 -17.77 -21.92
CA GLN A 12 4.60 -17.92 -23.25
C GLN A 12 4.04 -16.90 -24.25
N ALA A 13 2.73 -16.66 -24.20
CA ALA A 13 2.06 -15.63 -25.00
C ALA A 13 2.58 -14.22 -24.67
N LEU A 14 2.67 -13.89 -23.37
CA LEU A 14 3.22 -12.61 -22.91
C LEU A 14 4.69 -12.43 -23.33
N ALA A 15 5.51 -13.49 -23.23
CA ALA A 15 6.92 -13.46 -23.63
C ALA A 15 7.09 -13.31 -25.15
N ALA A 16 6.25 -13.97 -25.94
CA ALA A 16 6.23 -13.81 -27.39
C ALA A 16 5.83 -12.39 -27.80
N HIS A 17 4.77 -11.83 -27.19
CA HIS A 17 4.35 -10.45 -27.41
C HIS A 17 5.43 -9.45 -27.01
N ALA A 18 6.06 -9.64 -25.85
CA ALA A 18 7.19 -8.82 -25.41
C ALA A 18 8.32 -8.83 -26.45
N HIS A 19 8.63 -9.98 -27.06
CA HIS A 19 9.62 -10.07 -28.13
C HIS A 19 9.22 -9.30 -29.39
N GLN A 20 7.94 -9.33 -29.76
CA GLN A 20 7.39 -8.60 -30.91
C GLN A 20 7.50 -7.09 -30.73
N ILE A 21 7.11 -6.58 -29.55
CA ILE A 21 7.04 -5.14 -29.32
C ILE A 21 8.35 -4.51 -28.81
N ARG A 22 9.39 -5.31 -28.47
CA ARG A 22 10.63 -4.82 -27.82
C ARG A 22 11.37 -3.70 -28.57
N ARG A 23 11.17 -3.57 -29.88
CA ARG A 23 11.78 -2.53 -30.72
C ARG A 23 10.87 -1.31 -30.92
N THR A 24 9.64 -1.38 -30.45
CA THR A 24 8.67 -0.28 -30.51
C THR A 24 9.10 0.83 -29.56
N ARG A 25 9.02 2.06 -30.05
CA ARG A 25 9.30 3.26 -29.26
C ARG A 25 8.03 3.76 -28.60
N ILE A 26 8.12 4.23 -27.36
CA ILE A 26 6.95 4.76 -26.63
C ILE A 26 6.38 5.98 -27.38
N GLU A 27 7.24 6.81 -27.96
CA GLU A 27 6.86 7.95 -28.79
C GLU A 27 5.97 7.53 -29.98
N ALA A 28 6.30 6.40 -30.62
CA ALA A 28 5.50 5.86 -31.71
C ALA A 28 4.11 5.38 -31.23
N LEU A 29 4.01 4.90 -29.99
CA LEU A 29 2.70 4.53 -29.40
C LEU A 29 1.83 5.76 -29.15
N PHE A 30 2.40 6.89 -28.72
CA PHE A 30 1.66 8.16 -28.58
C PHE A 30 1.26 8.76 -29.94
N GLN A 31 2.08 8.57 -30.97
CA GLN A 31 1.73 8.99 -32.33
C GLN A 31 0.58 8.15 -32.92
N ALA A 32 0.58 6.84 -32.65
CA ALA A 32 -0.45 5.92 -33.12
C ALA A 32 -1.78 6.06 -32.35
N ASP A 33 -1.73 6.48 -31.10
CA ASP A 33 -2.90 6.66 -30.23
C ASP A 33 -2.82 8.02 -29.50
N PRO A 34 -3.44 9.09 -30.07
CA PRO A 34 -3.48 10.41 -29.45
C PRO A 34 -4.21 10.42 -28.09
N GLU A 35 -5.09 9.46 -27.81
CA GLU A 35 -5.84 9.35 -26.54
C GLU A 35 -5.17 8.42 -25.52
N ARG A 36 -3.95 7.96 -25.82
CA ARG A 36 -3.20 6.98 -25.01
C ARG A 36 -3.10 7.37 -23.54
N PHE A 37 -2.88 8.64 -23.23
CA PHE A 37 -2.84 9.08 -21.84
C PHE A 37 -4.14 8.73 -21.12
N SER A 38 -5.29 9.11 -21.68
CA SER A 38 -6.61 8.85 -21.08
C SER A 38 -6.92 7.36 -20.99
N ARG A 39 -6.45 6.54 -21.95
CA ARG A 39 -6.65 5.08 -21.95
C ARG A 39 -5.83 4.35 -20.87
N PHE A 40 -4.62 4.83 -20.61
CA PHE A 40 -3.66 4.17 -19.71
C PHE A 40 -3.44 4.93 -18.39
N ALA A 41 -4.25 5.94 -18.13
CA ALA A 41 -4.29 6.65 -16.85
C ALA A 41 -5.54 6.24 -16.05
N LEU A 42 -5.34 5.98 -14.76
CA LEU A 42 -6.41 5.71 -13.82
C LEU A 42 -6.39 6.77 -12.73
N ALA A 43 -7.50 7.48 -12.57
CA ALA A 43 -7.71 8.41 -11.47
C ALA A 43 -8.56 7.74 -10.37
N LEU A 44 -8.08 7.75 -9.13
CA LEU A 44 -8.78 7.19 -7.97
C LEU A 44 -8.45 8.01 -6.72
N GLU A 45 -9.47 8.57 -6.07
CA GLU A 45 -9.37 9.22 -4.74
C GLU A 45 -8.19 10.22 -4.60
N GLY A 46 -8.01 11.08 -5.59
CA GLY A 46 -6.93 12.08 -5.59
C GLY A 46 -5.55 11.55 -5.98
N MET A 47 -5.45 10.28 -6.39
CA MET A 47 -4.28 9.68 -7.02
C MET A 47 -4.50 9.52 -8.52
N LEU A 48 -3.43 9.72 -9.29
CA LEU A 48 -3.37 9.43 -10.73
C LEU A 48 -2.25 8.42 -10.98
N LEU A 49 -2.62 7.24 -11.47
CA LEU A 49 -1.69 6.24 -11.96
C LEU A 49 -1.59 6.36 -13.48
N ASP A 50 -0.49 6.91 -13.98
CA ASP A 50 -0.20 7.02 -15.41
C ASP A 50 0.73 5.89 -15.87
N THR A 51 0.19 4.92 -16.62
CA THR A 51 0.97 3.85 -17.23
C THR A 51 1.25 4.08 -18.72
N SER A 52 0.78 5.20 -19.30
CA SER A 52 0.89 5.50 -20.74
C SER A 52 2.33 5.56 -21.24
N LYS A 53 3.28 5.92 -20.36
CA LYS A 53 4.72 5.99 -20.64
C LYS A 53 5.46 4.66 -20.49
N HIS A 54 4.75 3.56 -20.35
CA HIS A 54 5.33 2.21 -20.40
C HIS A 54 5.14 1.59 -21.79
N LEU A 55 5.96 0.58 -22.10
CA LEU A 55 5.86 -0.21 -23.33
C LEU A 55 4.69 -1.20 -23.25
N ILE A 56 3.48 -0.65 -23.15
CA ILE A 56 2.23 -1.40 -23.01
C ILE A 56 1.23 -0.99 -24.09
N THR A 57 0.52 -1.96 -24.65
CA THR A 57 -0.64 -1.74 -25.49
C THR A 57 -1.85 -2.37 -24.81
N GLU A 58 -3.05 -2.18 -25.38
CA GLU A 58 -4.24 -2.87 -24.88
C GLU A 58 -4.07 -4.39 -24.92
N HIS A 59 -3.42 -4.89 -25.99
CA HIS A 59 -3.07 -6.29 -26.08
C HIS A 59 -2.09 -6.71 -24.98
N THR A 60 -1.08 -5.89 -24.66
CA THR A 60 -0.17 -6.17 -23.52
C THR A 60 -0.94 -6.27 -22.20
N LEU A 61 -1.86 -5.34 -21.95
CA LEU A 61 -2.67 -5.36 -20.71
C LEU A 61 -3.56 -6.60 -20.64
N GLY A 62 -4.20 -6.98 -21.75
CA GLY A 62 -4.97 -8.23 -21.83
C GLY A 62 -4.12 -9.45 -21.44
N LEU A 63 -2.94 -9.62 -22.06
CA LEU A 63 -2.03 -10.72 -21.75
C LEU A 63 -1.53 -10.71 -20.29
N LEU A 64 -1.28 -9.53 -19.72
CA LEU A 64 -0.89 -9.40 -18.31
C LEU A 64 -2.02 -9.81 -17.37
N VAL A 65 -3.26 -9.42 -17.67
CA VAL A 65 -4.45 -9.79 -16.89
C VAL A 65 -4.71 -11.29 -16.99
N ASP A 66 -4.61 -11.87 -18.19
CA ASP A 66 -4.78 -13.31 -18.40
C ASP A 66 -3.71 -14.10 -17.64
N PHE A 67 -2.45 -13.67 -17.68
CA PHE A 67 -1.39 -14.29 -16.89
C PHE A 67 -1.62 -14.17 -15.38
N ALA A 68 -2.10 -13.02 -14.90
CA ALA A 68 -2.44 -12.83 -13.49
C ALA A 68 -3.58 -13.75 -13.02
N ARG A 69 -4.61 -13.93 -13.86
CA ARG A 69 -5.73 -14.84 -13.61
C ARG A 69 -5.27 -16.30 -13.61
N ALA A 70 -4.49 -16.72 -14.60
CA ALA A 70 -3.93 -18.07 -14.68
C ALA A 70 -2.99 -18.38 -13.50
N GLY A 71 -2.27 -17.37 -13.01
CA GLY A 71 -1.45 -17.44 -11.80
C GLY A 71 -2.24 -17.49 -10.49
N GLY A 72 -3.57 -17.38 -10.53
CA GLY A 72 -4.43 -17.43 -9.35
C GLY A 72 -4.34 -16.19 -8.47
N LEU A 73 -4.01 -15.01 -9.03
CA LEU A 73 -3.86 -13.78 -8.25
C LEU A 73 -5.15 -13.39 -7.51
N GLU A 74 -6.30 -13.46 -8.17
CA GLU A 74 -7.60 -13.12 -7.58
C GLU A 74 -7.90 -14.01 -6.36
N GLU A 75 -7.64 -15.31 -6.49
CA GLU A 75 -7.77 -16.26 -5.39
C GLU A 75 -6.76 -15.98 -4.27
N GLY A 76 -5.50 -15.68 -4.61
CA GLY A 76 -4.49 -15.27 -3.63
C GLY A 76 -4.90 -14.03 -2.82
N ILE A 77 -5.46 -13.03 -3.50
CA ILE A 77 -6.03 -11.83 -2.85
C ILE A 77 -7.20 -12.24 -1.95
N ARG A 78 -8.15 -13.03 -2.44
CA ARG A 78 -9.29 -13.50 -1.63
C ARG A 78 -8.84 -14.20 -0.35
N ARG A 79 -7.88 -15.13 -0.46
CA ARG A 79 -7.30 -15.87 0.68
C ARG A 79 -6.61 -14.95 1.68
N LEU A 80 -5.86 -13.95 1.19
CA LEU A 80 -5.24 -12.92 2.03
C LEU A 80 -6.29 -12.16 2.84
N PHE A 81 -7.34 -11.66 2.19
CA PHE A 81 -8.40 -10.88 2.86
C PHE A 81 -9.29 -11.73 3.76
N ALA A 82 -9.43 -13.03 3.50
CA ALA A 82 -10.17 -13.95 4.35
C ALA A 82 -9.38 -14.40 5.60
N GLY A 83 -8.13 -13.96 5.77
CA GLY A 83 -7.29 -14.32 6.92
C GLY A 83 -6.76 -15.75 6.88
N GLU A 84 -6.66 -16.35 5.69
CA GLU A 84 -6.06 -17.67 5.52
C GLU A 84 -4.53 -17.65 5.69
N ILE A 85 -3.94 -18.84 5.89
CA ILE A 85 -2.49 -19.01 5.92
C ILE A 85 -1.93 -18.82 4.50
N VAL A 86 -1.45 -17.61 4.23
CA VAL A 86 -0.79 -17.22 2.97
C VAL A 86 0.74 -17.18 3.10
N ASN A 87 1.28 -17.23 4.33
CA ASN A 87 2.69 -17.43 4.60
C ASN A 87 2.91 -18.88 5.06
N PRO A 88 3.11 -19.82 4.13
CA PRO A 88 3.21 -21.24 4.47
C PRO A 88 4.50 -21.60 5.20
N THR A 89 5.59 -20.85 4.99
CA THR A 89 6.89 -21.14 5.64
C THR A 89 6.84 -20.88 7.13
N GLU A 90 6.03 -19.90 7.57
CA GLU A 90 5.84 -19.60 8.98
C GLU A 90 4.47 -20.08 9.52
N GLY A 91 3.62 -20.65 8.66
CA GLY A 91 2.30 -21.14 9.02
C GLY A 91 1.34 -20.04 9.50
N ARG A 92 1.42 -18.83 8.93
CA ARG A 92 0.69 -17.63 9.42
C ARG A 92 -0.16 -16.93 8.36
N ALA A 93 -1.22 -16.28 8.83
CA ALA A 93 -1.93 -15.26 8.06
C ALA A 93 -1.16 -13.92 8.00
N ALA A 94 -1.46 -13.08 7.01
CA ALA A 94 -0.80 -11.79 6.80
C ALA A 94 -1.81 -10.61 6.84
N MET A 95 -2.21 -10.18 8.04
CA MET A 95 -3.41 -9.35 8.24
C MET A 95 -3.14 -7.86 8.55
N HIS A 96 -2.16 -7.27 7.88
CA HIS A 96 -1.84 -5.85 8.03
C HIS A 96 -3.00 -4.92 7.62
N MET A 97 -3.86 -5.36 6.71
CA MET A 97 -5.05 -4.61 6.29
C MET A 97 -6.06 -4.41 7.43
N ALA A 98 -6.20 -5.39 8.34
CA ALA A 98 -7.07 -5.28 9.51
C ALA A 98 -6.70 -4.06 10.39
N LEU A 99 -5.40 -3.73 10.46
CA LEU A 99 -4.89 -2.60 11.24
C LEU A 99 -5.30 -1.23 10.67
N ARG A 100 -5.80 -1.18 9.43
CA ARG A 100 -6.28 0.04 8.76
C ARG A 100 -7.77 -0.02 8.41
N HIS A 101 -8.43 -1.14 8.69
CA HIS A 101 -9.87 -1.27 8.54
C HIS A 101 -10.58 -0.34 9.53
N LEU A 102 -11.35 0.61 9.00
CA LEU A 102 -12.05 1.62 9.79
C LEU A 102 -13.51 1.25 10.01
N GLU A 103 -14.06 0.41 9.15
CA GLU A 103 -15.41 -0.11 9.32
C GLU A 103 -15.43 -1.07 10.52
N ASN A 104 -16.54 -1.05 11.26
CA ASN A 104 -16.72 -1.94 12.39
C ASN A 104 -17.29 -3.30 11.95
N THR A 105 -16.77 -3.84 10.84
CA THR A 105 -17.17 -5.15 10.33
C THR A 105 -16.17 -6.23 10.77
N PRO A 106 -16.62 -7.47 11.05
CA PRO A 106 -15.74 -8.49 11.58
C PRO A 106 -14.63 -8.89 10.61
N VAL A 107 -13.40 -8.93 11.12
CA VAL A 107 -12.24 -9.53 10.43
C VAL A 107 -11.80 -10.76 11.21
N TRP A 108 -11.78 -11.91 10.53
CA TRP A 108 -11.44 -13.19 11.11
C TRP A 108 -10.02 -13.59 10.73
N VAL A 109 -9.25 -14.05 11.71
CA VAL A 109 -7.89 -14.57 11.52
C VAL A 109 -7.77 -15.81 12.38
N GLU A 110 -7.49 -16.96 11.76
CA GLU A 110 -7.31 -18.23 12.48
C GLU A 110 -8.48 -18.54 13.45
N GLY A 111 -9.72 -18.24 13.03
CA GLY A 111 -10.94 -18.48 13.81
C GLY A 111 -11.24 -17.43 14.88
N ARG A 112 -10.42 -16.38 15.03
CA ARG A 112 -10.63 -15.28 15.98
C ARG A 112 -11.06 -13.99 15.28
N HIS A 113 -12.09 -13.35 15.80
CA HIS A 113 -12.45 -11.98 15.42
C HIS A 113 -11.46 -10.99 16.02
N VAL A 114 -10.64 -10.32 15.20
CA VAL A 114 -9.50 -9.51 15.68
C VAL A 114 -9.79 -8.01 15.85
N MET A 115 -10.89 -7.50 15.29
CA MET A 115 -11.19 -6.06 15.35
C MET A 115 -11.36 -5.49 16.77
N PRO A 116 -11.91 -6.22 17.77
CA PRO A 116 -11.96 -5.72 19.14
C PRO A 116 -10.56 -5.43 19.72
N ASP A 117 -9.58 -6.27 19.43
CA ASP A 117 -8.19 -6.05 19.88
C ASP A 117 -7.55 -4.87 19.17
N VAL A 118 -7.77 -4.75 17.86
CA VAL A 118 -7.30 -3.60 17.07
C VAL A 118 -7.90 -2.30 17.61
N GLY A 119 -9.21 -2.28 17.85
CA GLY A 119 -9.93 -1.15 18.44
C GLY A 119 -9.35 -0.75 19.79
N ARG A 120 -9.24 -1.72 20.72
CA ARG A 120 -8.68 -1.49 22.06
C ARG A 120 -7.28 -0.86 22.02
N VAL A 121 -6.40 -1.34 21.13
CA VAL A 121 -5.04 -0.77 21.00
C VAL A 121 -5.08 0.63 20.39
N ARG A 122 -5.94 0.88 19.38
CA ARG A 122 -6.12 2.23 18.81
C ARG A 122 -6.59 3.23 19.85
N GLU A 123 -7.55 2.85 20.69
CA GLU A 123 -8.04 3.71 21.78
C GLU A 123 -6.96 3.98 22.81
N LYS A 124 -6.26 2.94 23.27
CA LYS A 124 -5.11 3.09 24.17
C LYS A 124 -4.06 4.05 23.60
N MET A 125 -3.75 3.94 22.30
CA MET A 125 -2.80 4.82 21.63
C MET A 125 -3.32 6.26 21.54
N ARG A 126 -4.61 6.46 21.26
CA ARG A 126 -5.25 7.78 21.24
C ARG A 126 -5.12 8.46 22.60
N ASP A 127 -5.50 7.77 23.66
CA ASP A 127 -5.51 8.34 25.01
C ASP A 127 -4.09 8.67 25.48
N PHE A 128 -3.13 7.79 25.19
CA PHE A 128 -1.71 8.06 25.47
C PHE A 128 -1.18 9.27 24.69
N VAL A 129 -1.44 9.33 23.39
CA VAL A 129 -0.97 10.44 22.54
C VAL A 129 -1.61 11.76 22.97
N GLU A 130 -2.89 11.77 23.34
CA GLU A 130 -3.57 12.97 23.85
C GLU A 130 -2.97 13.43 25.18
N ALA A 131 -2.67 12.51 26.09
CA ALA A 131 -2.04 12.82 27.38
C ALA A 131 -0.64 13.42 27.19
N VAL A 132 0.17 12.88 26.27
CA VAL A 132 1.49 13.44 25.93
C VAL A 132 1.35 14.83 25.29
N ARG A 133 0.48 14.97 24.28
CA ARG A 133 0.31 16.24 23.54
C ARG A 133 -0.26 17.37 24.38
N SER A 134 -1.10 17.06 25.36
CA SER A 134 -1.68 18.04 26.30
C SER A 134 -0.72 18.40 27.45
N GLY A 135 0.40 17.68 27.60
CA GLY A 135 1.31 17.83 28.74
C GLY A 135 0.76 17.24 30.06
N ALA A 136 -0.34 16.50 30.00
CA ALA A 136 -0.88 15.76 31.15
C ALA A 136 0.02 14.59 31.53
N TRP A 137 0.67 13.96 30.54
CA TRP A 137 1.71 12.95 30.77
C TRP A 137 3.02 13.63 31.14
N ARG A 138 3.48 13.43 32.37
CA ARG A 138 4.66 14.10 32.93
C ARG A 138 5.79 13.10 33.20
N GLY A 139 7.02 13.58 33.06
CA GLY A 139 8.22 12.85 33.44
C GLY A 139 8.40 12.76 34.96
N TYR A 140 9.50 12.13 35.39
CA TYR A 140 9.82 11.96 36.81
C TYR A 140 9.93 13.31 37.57
N THR A 141 10.43 14.35 36.92
CA THR A 141 10.55 15.72 37.46
C THR A 141 9.22 16.47 37.53
N GLY A 142 8.14 15.89 37.00
CA GLY A 142 6.86 16.57 36.84
C GLY A 142 6.79 17.48 35.61
N GLU A 143 7.85 17.56 34.80
CA GLU A 143 7.86 18.35 33.57
C GLU A 143 7.14 17.63 32.42
N PRO A 144 6.54 18.36 31.47
CA PRO A 144 5.98 17.78 30.26
C PRO A 144 7.03 17.04 29.43
N ILE A 145 6.60 16.05 28.64
CA ILE A 145 7.49 15.35 27.71
C ILE A 145 7.74 16.22 26.47
N GLU A 146 9.01 16.53 26.19
CA GLU A 146 9.42 17.32 25.02
C GLU A 146 10.06 16.47 23.92
N ASP A 147 10.84 15.46 24.32
CA ASP A 147 11.57 14.59 23.41
C ASP A 147 11.03 13.16 23.41
N ILE A 148 10.97 12.55 22.22
CA ILE A 148 10.56 11.16 22.02
C ILE A 148 11.72 10.41 21.36
N VAL A 149 12.31 9.46 22.08
CA VAL A 149 13.34 8.56 21.54
C VAL A 149 12.69 7.27 21.06
N ASN A 150 12.73 7.01 19.75
CA ASN A 150 12.28 5.74 19.18
C ASN A 150 13.48 4.78 19.04
N ILE A 151 13.45 3.65 19.74
CA ILE A 151 14.49 2.62 19.69
C ILE A 151 13.94 1.42 18.92
N GLY A 152 14.46 1.18 17.72
CA GLY A 152 14.03 0.06 16.87
C GLY A 152 14.94 -0.15 15.66
N ILE A 153 14.82 -1.31 15.02
CA ILE A 153 15.58 -1.68 13.81
C ILE A 153 14.62 -2.12 12.69
N GLY A 154 15.06 -2.04 11.43
CA GLY A 154 14.28 -2.50 10.27
C GLY A 154 12.88 -1.87 10.19
N GLY A 155 11.84 -2.71 10.11
CA GLY A 155 10.42 -2.32 10.06
C GLY A 155 9.99 -1.29 11.11
N ASP A 156 10.56 -1.38 12.31
CA ASP A 156 10.21 -0.50 13.43
C ASP A 156 10.88 0.87 13.36
N ALA A 157 12.05 0.96 12.70
CA ALA A 157 12.75 2.21 12.46
C ALA A 157 12.15 3.03 11.31
N HIS A 158 11.46 2.39 10.34
CA HIS A 158 10.84 3.06 9.20
C HIS A 158 9.79 4.13 9.59
N ARG A 159 9.31 4.14 10.84
CA ARG A 159 8.43 5.19 11.38
C ARG A 159 9.05 6.59 11.30
N CYS A 160 10.38 6.72 11.44
CA CYS A 160 11.06 8.02 11.42
C CYS A 160 10.89 8.77 10.09
N ALA A 161 10.91 8.05 8.96
CA ALA A 161 10.71 8.64 7.63
C ALA A 161 9.28 9.16 7.43
N HIS A 162 8.28 8.46 7.99
CA HIS A 162 6.88 8.87 7.92
C HIS A 162 6.64 10.15 8.74
N THR A 163 7.18 10.21 9.96
CA THR A 163 7.07 11.38 10.85
C THR A 163 7.68 12.63 10.23
N ALA A 164 8.84 12.53 9.58
CA ALA A 164 9.49 13.69 8.94
C ALA A 164 8.60 14.30 7.84
N ARG A 165 8.00 13.44 6.99
CA ARG A 165 7.19 13.86 5.85
C ARG A 165 5.85 14.48 6.28
N ILE A 166 5.17 13.89 7.26
CA ILE A 166 3.94 14.46 7.83
C ILE A 166 4.23 15.73 8.64
N GLY A 167 5.30 15.73 9.44
CA GLY A 167 5.69 16.89 10.25
C GLY A 167 5.95 18.14 9.40
N HIS A 168 6.60 17.98 8.25
CA HIS A 168 6.76 19.06 7.27
C HIS A 168 5.40 19.59 6.78
N TRP A 169 4.49 18.70 6.37
CA TRP A 169 3.16 19.07 5.90
C TRP A 169 2.33 19.80 6.98
N VAL A 170 2.31 19.30 8.22
CA VAL A 170 1.59 19.93 9.34
C VAL A 170 2.12 21.33 9.64
N ARG A 171 3.45 21.52 9.64
CA ARG A 171 4.06 22.85 9.84
C ARG A 171 3.68 23.82 8.73
N HIS A 172 3.69 23.39 7.47
CA HIS A 172 3.26 24.23 6.35
C HIS A 172 1.77 24.58 6.39
N ARG A 173 0.90 23.65 6.80
CA ARG A 173 -0.54 23.93 6.92
C ARG A 173 -0.86 24.89 8.07
N LYS A 174 -0.19 24.75 9.22
CA LYS A 174 -0.30 25.71 10.34
C LYS A 174 0.18 27.11 9.93
N ARG A 175 1.30 27.22 9.20
CA ARG A 175 1.79 28.53 8.69
C ARG A 175 0.78 29.21 7.75
N ARG A 176 0.17 28.45 6.83
CA ARG A 176 -0.89 28.98 5.95
C ARG A 176 -2.17 29.36 6.70
N ALA A 177 -2.57 28.59 7.71
CA ALA A 177 -3.74 28.88 8.53
C ALA A 177 -3.53 30.10 9.46
N CYS A 178 -2.28 30.40 9.84
CA CYS A 178 -1.93 31.55 10.69
C CYS A 178 -1.46 32.79 9.89
N GLY A 179 -1.69 32.85 8.57
CA GLY A 179 -1.50 34.07 7.78
C GLY A 179 -0.06 34.51 7.51
N GLY A 180 0.94 33.64 7.66
CA GLY A 180 2.31 33.96 7.28
C GLY A 180 2.55 33.69 5.79
N GLU A 181 2.63 34.74 4.98
CA GLU A 181 3.20 34.70 3.62
C GLU A 181 4.72 34.39 3.65
N PRO A 182 5.30 33.85 2.56
CA PRO A 182 6.59 33.15 2.55
C PRO A 182 7.80 33.96 3.02
#